data_AF-A0A9X9A2X8-F1
#
_entry.id   AF-A0A9X9A2X8-F1
#
_cell.length_a   1.000
_cell.length_b   1.000
_cell.length_c   1.000
_cell.angle_alpha   90.00
_cell.angle_beta   90.00
_cell.angle_gamma   90.00
#
_symmetry.space_group_name_H-M   'P 1'
#
loop_
_entity.id
_entity.type
_entity.pdbx_description
1 polymer ?
#
loop_
_entity_poly.entity_id
_entity_poly.type
_entity_poly.pdbx_seq_one_letter_code
_entity_poly.pdbx_strand_id
1 'polypeptide(L)'
;ELLENPFFDEWINGNGHLYLFLDSFDESFIKYESLTNMLIKKFREHKSKLYRLTLRIASRIILEVFELEKELKKLWGEDSCGIYQLAPLCKEDIIKALEENNISTKDFIKEIKNKNLVSFTGTPVTLQMLIGYYHTGYGVLPNSRIDIYKQGCRGLVSEVNPSRKTKQSQAGRLSEI
;
A
#
# COMPACT_ATOMS: atom_id res chain seq x y z
N GLU A 1 -12.33 16.48 7.42
CA GLU A 1 -12.55 15.53 6.30
C GLU A 1 -12.86 14.07 6.66
N LEU A 2 -12.21 13.37 7.62
CA LEU A 2 -12.75 12.07 8.12
C LEU A 2 -13.86 12.25 9.16
N LEU A 3 -13.63 13.18 10.11
CA LEU A 3 -14.52 13.44 11.24
C LEU A 3 -15.71 14.35 10.90
N GLU A 4 -15.71 14.86 9.68
CA GLU A 4 -16.79 15.68 9.09
C GLU A 4 -17.49 14.90 7.97
N ASN A 5 -17.23 13.59 7.90
CA ASN A 5 -17.81 12.73 6.90
C ASN A 5 -19.24 12.33 7.32
N PRO A 6 -20.25 12.46 6.43
CA PRO A 6 -21.64 12.13 6.76
C PRO A 6 -21.83 10.71 7.33
N PHE A 7 -21.04 9.72 6.87
CA PHE A 7 -21.11 8.36 7.39
C PHE A 7 -20.67 8.25 8.85
N PHE A 8 -19.76 9.12 9.29
CA PHE A 8 -19.33 9.17 10.69
C PHE A 8 -20.42 9.78 11.58
N ASP A 9 -21.11 10.81 11.09
CA ASP A 9 -22.25 11.42 11.79
C ASP A 9 -23.47 10.49 11.85
N GLU A 10 -23.78 9.81 10.74
CA GLU A 10 -24.82 8.77 10.69
C GLU A 10 -24.49 7.63 11.64
N TRP A 11 -23.21 7.23 11.70
CA TRP A 11 -22.76 6.29 12.71
C TRP A 11 -23.01 6.86 14.10
N ILE A 12 -22.49 8.03 14.47
CA ILE A 12 -22.68 8.60 15.82
C ILE A 12 -24.16 8.64 16.24
N ASN A 13 -25.06 9.06 15.35
CA ASN A 13 -26.45 9.34 15.68
C ASN A 13 -27.41 8.16 15.43
N GLY A 14 -26.98 7.15 14.67
CA GLY A 14 -27.78 5.98 14.35
C GLY A 14 -27.38 4.71 15.10
N ASN A 15 -27.95 3.59 14.64
CA ASN A 15 -27.67 2.24 15.16
C ASN A 15 -26.86 1.39 14.18
N GLY A 16 -26.40 1.97 13.07
CA GLY A 16 -25.60 1.30 12.06
C GLY A 16 -24.21 0.93 12.56
N HIS A 17 -23.62 -0.08 11.92
CA HIS A 17 -22.23 -0.49 12.12
C HIS A 17 -21.34 0.20 11.09
N LEU A 18 -20.31 0.90 11.53
CA LEU A 18 -19.36 1.57 10.65
C LEU A 18 -18.13 0.68 10.44
N TYR A 19 -17.77 0.45 9.18
CA TYR A 19 -16.51 -0.17 8.80
C TYR A 19 -15.60 0.90 8.23
N LEU A 20 -14.58 1.27 9.00
CA LEU A 20 -13.63 2.32 8.65
C LEU A 20 -12.28 1.71 8.24
N PHE A 21 -11.88 1.99 7.01
CA PHE A 21 -10.59 1.60 6.46
C PHE A 21 -9.76 2.87 6.25
N LEU A 22 -8.63 2.96 6.94
CA LEU A 22 -7.64 4.02 6.77
C LEU A 22 -6.46 3.44 6.00
N ASP A 23 -6.33 3.79 4.72
CA ASP A 23 -5.21 3.37 3.88
C ASP A 23 -4.08 4.41 3.92
N SER A 24 -2.84 3.95 3.77
CA SER A 24 -1.63 4.80 3.78
C SER A 24 -1.55 5.77 4.96
N PHE A 25 -1.80 5.31 6.19
CA PHE A 25 -1.90 6.16 7.39
C PHE A 25 -0.64 7.00 7.67
N ASP A 26 0.54 6.51 7.27
CA ASP A 26 1.82 7.21 7.39
C ASP A 26 2.08 8.28 6.31
N GLU A 27 1.22 8.41 5.29
CA GLU A 27 1.35 9.43 4.25
C GLU A 27 0.63 10.75 4.60
N SER A 28 0.15 10.88 5.85
CA SER A 28 -0.54 12.09 6.28
C SER A 28 0.39 13.32 6.29
N PHE A 29 -0.16 14.50 6.00
CA PHE A 29 0.59 15.76 6.06
C PHE A 29 1.01 16.18 7.47
N ILE A 30 0.38 15.62 8.50
CA ILE A 30 0.72 15.88 9.90
C ILE A 30 1.61 14.76 10.43
N LYS A 31 2.31 15.04 11.54
CA LYS A 31 3.15 14.04 12.20
C LYS A 31 2.28 12.85 12.64
N TYR A 32 2.84 11.65 12.51
CA TYR A 32 2.16 10.40 12.86
C TYR A 32 1.60 10.40 14.30
N GLU A 33 2.37 10.93 15.26
CA GLU A 33 1.93 11.09 16.65
C GLU A 33 0.72 12.01 16.78
N SER A 34 0.72 13.15 16.06
CA SER A 34 -0.39 14.09 16.07
C SER A 34 -1.65 13.47 15.48
N LEU A 35 -1.50 12.71 14.38
CA LEU A 35 -2.60 11.97 13.76
C LEU A 35 -3.17 10.92 14.71
N THR A 36 -2.29 10.13 15.34
CA THR A 36 -2.66 9.13 16.36
C THR A 36 -3.42 9.77 17.50
N ASN A 37 -2.88 10.84 18.10
CA ASN A 37 -3.52 11.54 19.21
C ASN A 37 -4.89 12.11 18.85
N MET A 38 -5.02 12.70 17.66
CA MET A 38 -6.30 13.22 17.16
C MET A 38 -7.33 12.09 17.01
N LEU A 39 -6.94 10.97 16.40
CA LEU A 39 -7.81 9.81 16.18
C LEU A 39 -8.27 9.19 17.50
N ILE A 40 -7.33 8.92 18.41
CA ILE A 40 -7.61 8.34 19.73
C ILE A 40 -8.52 9.25 20.55
N LYS A 41 -8.26 10.56 20.53
CA LYS A 41 -9.13 11.54 21.22
C LYS A 41 -10.57 11.43 20.72
N LYS A 42 -10.77 11.37 19.41
CA LYS A 42 -12.11 11.28 18.80
C LYS A 42 -12.82 9.98 19.10
N PHE A 43 -12.13 8.85 19.08
CA PHE A 43 -12.74 7.58 19.50
C PHE A 43 -13.08 7.57 20.98
N ARG A 44 -12.28 8.23 21.83
CA ARG A 44 -12.57 8.36 23.27
C ARG A 44 -13.84 9.19 23.52
N GLU A 45 -14.08 10.26 22.75
CA GLU A 45 -15.31 11.06 22.80
C GLU A 45 -16.58 10.24 22.49
N HIS A 46 -16.44 9.14 21.75
CA HIS A 46 -17.53 8.25 21.36
C HIS A 46 -17.35 6.82 21.89
N LYS A 47 -16.70 6.65 23.05
CA LYS A 47 -16.34 5.34 23.61
C LYS A 47 -17.52 4.37 23.71
N SER A 48 -18.70 4.85 24.11
CA SER A 48 -19.91 4.04 24.25
C SER A 48 -20.43 3.47 22.93
N LYS A 49 -19.94 3.93 21.78
CA LYS A 49 -20.37 3.52 20.43
C LYS A 49 -19.33 2.66 19.72
N LEU A 50 -18.15 2.43 20.29
CA LEU A 50 -17.06 1.71 19.61
C LEU A 50 -17.38 0.24 19.32
N TYR A 51 -18.30 -0.37 20.05
CA TYR A 51 -18.76 -1.75 19.81
C TYR A 51 -19.36 -1.96 18.40
N ARG A 52 -19.79 -0.87 17.75
CA ARG A 52 -20.35 -0.86 16.38
C ARG A 52 -19.44 -0.14 15.39
N LEU A 53 -18.13 -0.11 15.67
CA LEU A 53 -17.09 0.40 14.78
C LEU A 53 -16.02 -0.67 14.59
N THR A 54 -15.84 -1.10 13.34
CA THR A 54 -14.71 -1.91 12.92
C THR A 54 -13.69 -1.02 12.23
N LEU A 55 -12.47 -0.99 12.75
CA LEU A 55 -11.38 -0.18 12.23
C LEU A 55 -10.30 -1.06 11.62
N ARG A 56 -9.82 -0.71 10.43
CA ARG A 56 -8.60 -1.27 9.83
C ARG A 56 -7.71 -0.13 9.38
N ILE A 57 -6.44 -0.21 9.75
CA ILE A 57 -5.42 0.79 9.41
C ILE A 57 -4.32 0.07 8.64
N ALA A 58 -4.04 0.54 7.43
CA ALA A 58 -2.89 0.13 6.65
C ALA A 58 -1.82 1.25 6.71
N SER A 59 -0.58 0.84 6.96
CA SER A 59 0.56 1.75 7.07
C SER A 59 1.86 0.99 6.84
N ARG A 60 2.93 1.68 6.41
CA ARG A 60 4.29 1.13 6.46
C ARG A 60 4.69 0.91 7.92
N ILE A 61 5.45 -0.16 8.18
CA ILE A 61 5.93 -0.45 9.54
C ILE A 61 6.89 0.65 9.97
N ILE A 62 6.46 1.42 10.97
CA ILE A 62 7.27 2.39 11.70
C ILE A 62 7.15 2.08 13.20
N LEU A 63 8.10 2.55 14.01
CA LEU A 63 8.16 2.22 15.46
C LEU A 63 6.89 2.66 16.21
N GLU A 64 6.24 3.70 15.73
CA GLU A 64 5.08 4.36 16.31
C GLU A 64 3.77 3.56 16.15
N VAL A 65 3.75 2.51 15.32
CA VAL A 65 2.58 1.62 15.15
C VAL A 65 2.22 0.91 16.45
N PHE A 66 3.22 0.52 17.24
CA PHE A 66 3.01 -0.18 18.51
C PHE A 66 2.35 0.72 19.59
N GLU A 67 2.65 2.02 19.58
CA GLU A 67 1.98 2.96 20.50
C GLU A 67 0.53 3.23 20.08
N LEU A 68 0.25 3.30 18.77
CA LEU A 68 -1.12 3.36 18.26
C LEU A 68 -1.92 2.10 18.66
N GLU A 69 -1.36 0.91 18.49
CA GLU A 69 -2.00 -0.36 18.90
C GLU A 69 -2.35 -0.34 20.40
N LYS A 70 -1.40 0.07 21.24
CA LYS A 70 -1.58 0.16 22.69
C LYS A 70 -2.71 1.11 23.07
N GLU A 71 -2.82 2.27 22.42
CA GLU A 71 -3.93 3.20 22.68
C GLU A 71 -5.28 2.66 22.17
N LEU A 72 -5.29 1.95 21.04
CA LEU A 72 -6.50 1.30 20.52
C LEU A 72 -6.97 0.15 21.44
N LYS A 73 -6.04 -0.65 22.00
CA LYS A 73 -6.34 -1.70 22.98
C LYS A 73 -7.02 -1.15 24.24
N LYS A 74 -6.63 0.03 24.71
CA LYS A 74 -7.31 0.72 25.83
C LYS A 74 -8.76 1.11 25.51
N LEU A 75 -9.10 1.26 24.23
CA LEU A 75 -10.43 1.66 23.76
C LEU A 75 -11.33 0.44 23.44
N TRP A 76 -10.78 -0.58 22.76
CA TRP A 76 -11.53 -1.77 22.29
C TRP A 76 -11.35 -3.03 23.14
N GLY A 77 -10.36 -3.05 24.03
CA GLY A 77 -9.93 -4.24 24.78
C GLY A 77 -8.73 -4.93 24.12
N GLU A 78 -7.95 -5.66 24.94
CA GLU A 78 -6.70 -6.31 24.52
C GLU A 78 -6.90 -7.32 23.39
N ASP A 79 -7.97 -8.13 23.47
CA ASP A 79 -8.25 -9.21 22.50
C ASP A 79 -8.93 -8.72 21.21
N SER A 80 -9.31 -7.44 21.16
CA SER A 80 -10.05 -6.84 20.04
C SER A 80 -9.15 -6.14 19.02
N CYS A 81 -7.84 -6.09 19.26
CA CYS A 81 -6.86 -5.39 18.42
C CYS A 81 -5.71 -6.32 18.07
N GLY A 82 -5.21 -6.20 16.83
CA GLY A 82 -4.05 -6.95 16.38
C GLY A 82 -3.27 -6.21 15.30
N ILE A 83 -1.95 -6.41 15.30
CA ILE A 83 -1.05 -5.99 14.23
C ILE A 83 -0.84 -7.17 13.29
N TYR A 84 -1.02 -6.92 12.00
CA TYR A 84 -0.80 -7.91 10.96
C TYR A 84 0.25 -7.38 10.01
N GLN A 85 1.25 -8.21 9.71
CA GLN A 85 2.26 -7.91 8.70
C GLN A 85 1.90 -8.64 7.41
N LEU A 86 1.86 -7.91 6.30
CA LEU A 86 1.71 -8.53 4.98
C LEU A 86 2.95 -9.37 4.68
N ALA A 87 2.74 -10.67 4.46
CA ALA A 87 3.80 -11.59 4.08
C ALA A 87 4.27 -11.32 2.65
N PRO A 88 5.55 -11.59 2.33
CA PRO A 88 6.01 -11.68 0.95
C PRO A 88 5.20 -12.71 0.15
N LEU A 89 5.13 -12.54 -1.17
CA LEU A 89 4.51 -13.51 -2.06
C LEU A 89 5.19 -14.87 -1.93
N CYS A 90 4.38 -15.92 -1.78
CA CYS A 90 4.87 -17.28 -1.79
C CYS A 90 5.05 -17.81 -3.22
N LYS A 91 5.58 -19.03 -3.33
CA LYS A 91 5.83 -19.66 -4.64
C LYS A 91 4.51 -19.85 -5.39
N GLU A 92 3.46 -20.24 -4.70
CA GLU A 92 2.13 -20.49 -5.25
C GLU A 92 1.51 -19.19 -5.78
N ASP A 93 1.70 -18.07 -5.09
CA ASP A 93 1.29 -16.75 -5.55
C ASP A 93 2.00 -16.34 -6.85
N ILE A 94 3.32 -16.60 -6.93
CA ILE A 94 4.11 -16.33 -8.13
C ILE A 94 3.62 -17.19 -9.30
N ILE A 95 3.40 -18.49 -9.08
CA ILE A 95 2.89 -19.40 -10.12
C ILE A 95 1.55 -18.89 -10.65
N LYS A 96 0.62 -18.56 -9.76
CA LYS A 96 -0.69 -18.04 -10.13
C LYS A 96 -0.59 -16.75 -10.93
N ALA A 97 0.27 -15.81 -10.51
CA ALA A 97 0.49 -14.57 -11.26
C ALA A 97 1.05 -14.84 -12.68
N LEU A 98 1.93 -15.84 -12.84
CA LEU A 98 2.46 -16.22 -14.16
C LEU A 98 1.39 -16.89 -15.04
N GLU A 99 0.55 -17.75 -14.47
CA GLU A 99 -0.57 -18.39 -15.16
C GLU A 99 -1.58 -17.36 -15.68
N GLU A 100 -1.98 -16.40 -14.84
CA GLU A 100 -2.87 -15.30 -15.23
C GLU A 100 -2.29 -14.42 -16.35
N ASN A 101 -0.96 -14.42 -16.49
CA ASN A 101 -0.23 -13.70 -17.52
C ASN A 101 0.23 -14.59 -18.69
N ASN A 102 -0.25 -15.85 -18.79
CA ASN A 102 0.12 -16.80 -19.84
C ASN A 102 1.65 -17.02 -19.99
N ILE A 103 2.40 -16.94 -18.89
CA ILE A 103 3.85 -17.17 -18.86
C ILE A 103 4.16 -18.60 -18.39
N SER A 104 5.06 -19.28 -19.09
CA SER A 104 5.64 -20.55 -18.63
C SER A 104 6.41 -20.34 -17.32
N THR A 105 5.88 -20.90 -16.22
CA THR A 105 6.54 -20.88 -14.90
C THR A 105 7.97 -21.41 -14.98
N LYS A 106 8.19 -22.49 -15.71
CA LYS A 106 9.51 -23.12 -15.83
C LYS A 106 10.53 -22.18 -16.46
N ASP A 107 10.15 -21.54 -17.56
CA ASP A 107 11.06 -20.69 -18.33
C ASP A 107 11.31 -19.36 -17.62
N PHE A 108 10.28 -18.78 -17.02
CA PHE A 108 10.41 -17.57 -16.20
C PHE A 108 11.32 -17.79 -14.99
N ILE A 109 11.12 -18.88 -14.23
CA ILE A 109 11.96 -19.19 -13.06
C ILE A 109 13.41 -19.46 -13.48
N LYS A 110 13.65 -20.11 -14.62
CA LYS A 110 14.99 -20.30 -15.18
C LYS A 110 15.65 -18.95 -15.47
N GLU A 111 14.93 -18.05 -16.12
CA GLU A 111 15.43 -16.71 -16.47
C GLU A 111 15.73 -15.86 -15.22
N ILE A 112 14.83 -15.87 -14.23
CA ILE A 112 15.01 -15.18 -12.95
C ILE A 112 16.26 -15.68 -12.21
N LYS A 113 16.48 -16.99 -12.17
CA LYS A 113 17.67 -17.58 -11.53
C LYS A 113 18.94 -17.20 -12.27
N ASN A 114 18.96 -17.32 -13.60
CA ASN A 114 20.12 -16.99 -14.42
C ASN A 114 20.59 -15.54 -14.23
N LYS A 115 19.65 -14.63 -13.92
CA LYS A 115 19.94 -13.20 -13.73
C LYS A 115 20.00 -12.75 -12.27
N ASN A 116 19.95 -13.68 -11.31
CA ASN A 116 19.96 -13.39 -9.87
C ASN A 116 18.84 -12.41 -9.43
N LEU A 117 17.62 -12.59 -9.96
CA LEU A 117 16.47 -11.70 -9.71
C LEU A 117 15.47 -12.27 -8.69
N VAL A 118 15.78 -13.38 -8.02
CA VAL A 118 14.87 -14.06 -7.08
C VAL A 118 14.35 -13.11 -6.00
N SER A 119 15.17 -12.17 -5.51
CA SER A 119 14.72 -11.19 -4.50
C SER A 119 13.57 -10.28 -4.97
N PHE A 120 13.36 -10.14 -6.28
CA PHE A 120 12.33 -9.27 -6.87
C PHE A 120 11.01 -10.03 -7.12
N THR A 121 10.91 -11.33 -6.80
CA THR A 121 9.65 -12.04 -6.97
C THR A 121 8.77 -12.01 -5.72
N GLY A 122 9.36 -11.64 -4.57
CA GLY A 122 8.69 -11.67 -3.27
C GLY A 122 7.78 -10.49 -2.97
N THR A 123 7.76 -9.43 -3.80
CA THR A 123 6.83 -8.30 -3.63
C THR A 123 5.97 -8.11 -4.87
N PRO A 124 4.66 -7.80 -4.73
CA PRO A 124 3.76 -7.64 -5.87
C PRO A 124 4.28 -6.65 -6.92
N VAL A 125 4.76 -5.50 -6.48
CA VAL A 125 5.24 -4.43 -7.38
C VAL A 125 6.44 -4.88 -8.22
N THR A 126 7.41 -5.56 -7.59
CA THR A 126 8.61 -5.99 -8.32
C THR A 126 8.35 -7.22 -9.18
N LEU A 127 7.45 -8.11 -8.77
CA LEU A 127 6.99 -9.21 -9.62
C LEU A 127 6.25 -8.71 -10.86
N GLN A 128 5.33 -7.76 -10.70
CA GLN A 128 4.58 -7.16 -11.81
C GLN A 128 5.52 -6.48 -12.82
N MET A 129 6.53 -5.76 -12.32
CA MET A 129 7.58 -5.17 -13.16
C MET A 129 8.33 -6.25 -13.97
N LEU A 130 8.73 -7.36 -13.35
CA LEU A 130 9.41 -8.46 -14.04
C LEU A 130 8.52 -9.11 -15.10
N ILE A 131 7.25 -9.37 -14.79
CA ILE A 131 6.26 -9.91 -15.75
C ILE A 131 6.11 -8.97 -16.95
N GLY A 132 6.02 -7.66 -16.71
CA GLY A 132 5.94 -6.65 -17.77
C GLY A 132 7.17 -6.65 -18.68
N TYR A 133 8.38 -6.66 -18.10
CA TYR A 133 9.61 -6.76 -18.89
C TYR A 133 9.70 -8.07 -19.66
N TYR A 134 9.32 -9.19 -19.04
CA TYR A 134 9.32 -10.49 -19.70
C TYR A 134 8.40 -10.52 -20.91
N HIS A 135 7.21 -9.91 -20.83
CA HIS A 135 6.30 -9.75 -21.96
C HIS A 135 6.92 -8.91 -23.09
N THR A 136 7.36 -7.69 -22.77
CA THR A 136 7.91 -6.76 -23.77
C THR A 136 9.20 -7.25 -24.41
N GLY A 137 9.98 -8.06 -23.67
CA GLY A 137 11.22 -8.67 -24.13
C GLY A 137 11.05 -10.04 -24.79
N TYR A 138 9.82 -10.44 -25.12
CA TYR A 138 9.52 -11.74 -25.76
C TYR A 138 10.13 -12.94 -25.03
N GLY A 139 9.98 -12.97 -23.70
CA GLY A 139 10.47 -14.03 -22.84
C GLY A 139 11.91 -13.87 -22.35
N VAL A 140 12.52 -12.69 -22.55
CA VAL A 140 13.87 -12.37 -22.08
C VAL A 140 13.83 -11.16 -21.16
N LEU A 141 14.48 -11.28 -20.00
CA LEU A 141 14.62 -10.14 -19.08
C LEU A 141 15.88 -9.31 -19.42
N PRO A 142 15.90 -8.01 -19.09
CA PRO A 142 17.11 -7.21 -19.23
C PRO A 142 18.28 -7.79 -18.43
N ASN A 143 19.53 -7.62 -18.91
CA ASN A 143 20.70 -8.28 -18.31
C ASN A 143 21.17 -7.67 -16.98
N SER A 144 20.79 -6.42 -16.70
CA SER A 144 21.29 -5.67 -15.55
C SER A 144 20.20 -5.51 -14.51
N ARG A 145 20.40 -6.11 -13.33
CA ARG A 145 19.50 -5.96 -12.17
C ARG A 145 19.32 -4.49 -11.77
N ILE A 146 20.39 -3.70 -11.86
CA ILE A 146 20.35 -2.25 -11.59
C ILE A 146 19.46 -1.56 -12.61
N ASP A 147 19.61 -1.88 -13.90
CA ASP A 147 18.80 -1.24 -14.94
C ASP A 147 17.34 -1.67 -14.88
N ILE A 148 17.04 -2.93 -14.56
CA ILE A 148 15.68 -3.42 -14.30
C ILE A 148 15.05 -2.58 -13.19
N TYR A 149 15.74 -2.45 -12.05
CA TYR A 149 15.19 -1.69 -10.92
C TYR A 149 15.05 -0.20 -11.25
N LYS A 150 16.05 0.41 -11.90
CA LYS A 150 16.05 1.81 -12.30
C LYS A 150 14.93 2.13 -13.28
N GLN A 151 14.71 1.29 -14.29
CA GLN A 151 13.61 1.44 -15.24
C GLN A 151 12.27 1.20 -14.55
N GLY A 152 12.20 0.26 -13.62
CA GLY A 152 11.02 0.01 -12.79
C GLY A 152 10.61 1.24 -12.00
N CYS A 153 11.56 1.82 -11.25
CA CYS A 153 11.34 3.07 -10.53
C CYS A 153 10.87 4.19 -11.45
N ARG A 154 11.47 4.34 -12.64
CA ARG A 154 11.03 5.33 -13.64
C ARG A 154 9.59 5.12 -14.10
N GLY A 155 9.18 3.87 -14.28
CA GLY A 155 7.79 3.52 -14.58
C GLY A 155 6.85 3.91 -13.44
N LEU A 156 7.20 3.58 -12.20
CA LEU A 156 6.38 3.85 -11.01
C LEU A 156 6.18 5.34 -10.73
N VAL A 157 7.16 6.18 -11.05
CA VAL A 157 7.07 7.65 -10.87
C VAL A 157 6.53 8.38 -12.10
N SER A 158 6.24 7.66 -13.19
CA SER A 158 5.69 8.29 -14.39
C SER A 158 4.23 8.68 -14.16
N GLU A 159 3.84 9.89 -14.58
CA GLU A 159 2.43 10.29 -14.56
C GLU A 159 1.65 9.32 -15.45
N VAL A 160 0.62 8.66 -14.91
CA VAL A 160 -0.20 7.69 -15.65
C VAL A 160 -1.56 8.28 -16.02
N ASN A 161 -1.98 9.37 -15.38
CA ASN A 161 -3.24 10.03 -15.64
C ASN A 161 -3.15 10.88 -16.92
N PRO A 162 -3.88 10.53 -18.00
CA PRO A 162 -3.81 11.26 -19.27
C PRO A 162 -4.15 12.74 -19.13
N SER A 163 -5.09 13.07 -18.24
CA SER A 163 -5.54 14.45 -17.98
C SER A 163 -4.49 15.31 -17.26
N ARG A 164 -3.51 14.68 -16.60
CA ARG A 164 -2.37 15.37 -15.97
C ARG A 164 -1.15 15.44 -16.89
N LYS A 165 -0.94 14.42 -17.75
CA LYS A 165 0.07 14.47 -18.83
C LYS A 165 -0.13 15.66 -19.76
N THR A 166 -1.37 15.93 -20.16
CA THR A 166 -1.69 17.04 -21.07
C THR A 166 -1.55 18.43 -20.44
N LYS A 167 -1.57 18.54 -19.10
CA LYS A 167 -1.38 19.81 -18.37
C LYS A 167 0.09 20.19 -18.15
N GLN A 168 1.06 19.31 -18.45
CA GLN A 168 2.49 19.64 -18.31
C GLN A 168 2.95 20.76 -19.25
N SER A 169 2.23 21.06 -20.34
CA SER A 169 2.50 22.23 -21.18
C SER A 169 2.19 23.58 -20.49
N GLN A 170 1.59 23.57 -19.31
CA GLN A 170 1.25 24.76 -18.51
C GLN A 170 1.95 24.83 -17.15
N ALA A 171 2.83 23.87 -16.82
CA ALA A 171 3.62 23.95 -15.60
C ALA A 171 4.75 24.99 -15.78
N GLY A 172 4.85 25.93 -14.82
CA GLY A 172 5.80 27.04 -14.87
C GLY A 172 7.22 26.58 -15.15
N ARG A 173 7.90 27.28 -16.07
CA ARG A 173 9.33 27.10 -16.34
C ARG A 173 10.09 27.20 -15.01
N LEU A 174 10.69 26.09 -14.58
CA LEU A 174 11.75 26.14 -13.59
C LEU A 174 12.88 26.96 -14.23
N SER A 175 13.15 28.13 -13.68
CA SER A 175 14.35 28.90 -14.03
C SER A 175 15.57 28.04 -13.69
N GLU A 176 16.33 27.67 -14.70
CA GLU A 176 17.64 27.04 -14.54
C GLU A 176 18.52 27.96 -13.68
N ILE A 177 19.20 27.38 -12.68
CA ILE A 177 20.28 28.01 -11.92
C ILE A 177 21.57 27.87 -12.73
#